data_AF-A0A8T3R3V1-F1
#
_entry.id   AF-A0A8T3R3V1-F1
#
_cell.length_a   1.000
_cell.length_b   1.000
_cell.length_c   1.000
_cell.angle_alpha   90.00
_cell.angle_beta   90.00
_cell.angle_gamma   90.00
#
_symmetry.space_group_name_H-M   'P 1'
#
loop_
_entity.id
_entity.type
_entity.pdbx_description
1 polymer ?
#
loop_
_entity_poly.entity_id
_entity_poly.type
_entity_poly.pdbx_seq_one_letter_code
_entity_poly.pdbx_strand_id
1 'polypeptide(L)'
;MTSRSPSARSHAADSHDLIRVQGARVNNLKDLSVEIPKRRLTVFTGVSGSGKSSLVFGTIAAESQRLINETYSSFVQGFMPTLTRPEVDLLDGLTTAIIVDQERMGSNPRSTVGTATDAHAMLRILYSRIGQPHVGPPTAFSFNVPRRTASGAMNVDKGQGERIVVRNVVYQGGMCPRCEGM
;
A
#
# COMPACT_ATOMS: atom_id res chain seq x y z
N MET A 1 24.61 -36.25 -36.50
CA MET A 1 24.28 -36.29 -35.06
C MET A 1 24.86 -35.03 -34.42
N THR A 2 24.06 -33.96 -34.34
CA THR A 2 24.46 -32.70 -33.72
C THR A 2 24.40 -32.84 -32.20
N SER A 3 25.56 -32.79 -31.54
CA SER A 3 25.68 -32.85 -30.09
C SER A 3 24.99 -31.64 -29.46
N ARG A 4 23.95 -31.89 -28.67
CA ARG A 4 23.41 -30.90 -27.73
C ARG A 4 24.53 -30.51 -26.77
N SER A 5 24.92 -29.23 -26.82
CA SER A 5 25.81 -28.59 -25.84
C SER A 5 25.24 -28.81 -24.42
N PRO A 6 26.08 -29.04 -23.39
CA PRO A 6 25.59 -29.31 -22.04
C PRO A 6 24.82 -28.09 -21.54
N SER A 7 23.56 -28.32 -21.16
CA SER A 7 22.66 -27.29 -20.66
C SER A 7 23.34 -26.53 -19.53
N ALA A 8 23.39 -25.21 -19.64
CA ALA A 8 23.68 -24.34 -18.50
C ALA A 8 22.85 -24.83 -17.30
N ARG A 9 23.51 -25.03 -16.15
CA ARG A 9 22.84 -25.50 -14.92
C ARG A 9 21.54 -24.74 -14.76
N SER A 10 20.41 -25.46 -14.70
CA SER A 10 19.09 -24.86 -14.49
C SER A 10 19.17 -23.96 -13.26
N HIS A 11 18.81 -22.70 -13.40
CA HIS A 11 18.85 -21.78 -12.28
C HIS A 11 17.78 -22.20 -11.27
N ALA A 12 18.01 -21.97 -9.97
CA ALA A 12 17.02 -22.30 -8.94
C ALA A 12 15.64 -21.64 -9.18
N ALA A 13 15.60 -20.54 -9.93
CA ALA A 13 14.34 -19.90 -10.32
C ALA A 13 13.52 -20.71 -11.34
N ASP A 14 14.16 -21.56 -12.15
CA ASP A 14 13.52 -22.32 -13.23
C ASP A 14 12.70 -23.51 -12.69
N SER A 15 12.80 -23.81 -11.39
CA SER A 15 11.94 -24.79 -10.71
C SER A 15 10.61 -24.19 -10.24
N HIS A 16 10.38 -22.90 -10.44
CA HIS A 16 9.14 -22.23 -10.06
C HIS A 16 8.20 -22.07 -11.25
N ASP A 17 6.90 -21.97 -10.95
CA ASP A 17 5.87 -21.79 -11.96
C ASP A 17 6.06 -20.52 -12.80
N LEU A 18 5.37 -20.46 -13.93
CA LEU A 18 5.35 -19.32 -14.83
C LEU A 18 4.08 -18.49 -14.59
N ILE A 19 4.12 -17.21 -14.96
CA ILE A 19 2.91 -16.44 -15.23
C ILE A 19 2.63 -16.61 -16.73
N ARG A 20 1.47 -17.15 -17.08
CA ARG A 20 1.08 -17.40 -18.47
C ARG A 20 0.01 -16.39 -18.87
N VAL A 21 0.28 -15.66 -19.95
CA VAL A 21 -0.65 -14.75 -20.59
C VAL A 21 -0.98 -15.32 -21.97
N GLN A 22 -2.25 -15.54 -22.28
CA GLN A 22 -2.68 -15.99 -23.61
C GLN A 22 -3.77 -15.08 -24.16
N GLY A 23 -3.58 -14.66 -25.41
CA GLY A 23 -4.55 -13.84 -26.13
C GLY A 23 -4.84 -12.47 -25.49
N ALA A 24 -3.83 -11.77 -25.00
CA ALA A 24 -4.02 -10.43 -24.45
C ALA A 24 -4.28 -9.40 -25.56
N ARG A 25 -5.36 -8.62 -25.40
CA ARG A 25 -5.86 -7.63 -26.39
C ARG A 25 -6.12 -6.25 -25.80
N VAL A 26 -5.67 -6.00 -24.57
CA VAL A 26 -5.82 -4.68 -23.92
C VAL A 26 -5.10 -3.57 -24.70
N ASN A 27 -5.85 -2.54 -25.09
CA ASN A 27 -5.36 -1.37 -25.84
C ASN A 27 -4.65 -1.75 -27.15
N ASN A 28 -3.31 -1.59 -27.20
CA ASN A 28 -2.51 -1.83 -28.40
C ASN A 28 -2.05 -3.30 -28.56
N LEU A 29 -2.42 -4.19 -27.64
CA LEU A 29 -2.03 -5.60 -27.72
C LEU A 29 -2.82 -6.30 -28.83
N LYS A 30 -2.13 -7.13 -29.61
CA LYS A 30 -2.67 -7.83 -30.77
C LYS A 30 -2.61 -9.34 -30.54
N ASP A 31 -3.52 -9.85 -29.72
CA ASP A 31 -3.63 -11.27 -29.37
C ASP A 31 -2.32 -11.87 -28.82
N LEU A 32 -1.71 -11.13 -27.88
CA LEU A 32 -0.37 -11.44 -27.40
C LEU A 32 -0.39 -12.60 -26.40
N SER A 33 0.43 -13.62 -26.64
CA SER A 33 0.67 -14.72 -25.71
C SER A 33 2.13 -14.75 -25.28
N VAL A 34 2.39 -14.80 -23.96
CA VAL A 34 3.73 -14.79 -23.38
C VAL A 34 3.76 -15.56 -22.07
N GLU A 35 4.88 -16.22 -21.79
CA GLU A 35 5.18 -16.84 -20.51
C GLU A 35 6.28 -16.05 -19.79
N ILE A 36 6.07 -15.73 -18.52
CA ILE A 36 6.99 -14.93 -17.70
C ILE A 36 7.46 -15.79 -16.53
N PRO A 37 8.78 -16.04 -16.40
CA PRO A 37 9.29 -16.87 -15.31
C PRO A 37 9.20 -16.14 -13.97
N LYS A 38 8.67 -16.82 -12.95
CA LYS A 38 8.69 -16.29 -11.58
C LYS A 38 10.10 -16.26 -11.03
N ARG A 39 10.34 -15.38 -10.05
CA ARG A 39 11.62 -15.23 -9.33
C ARG A 39 12.82 -14.97 -10.26
N ARG A 40 12.54 -14.35 -11.40
CA ARG A 40 13.51 -13.77 -12.32
C ARG A 40 13.22 -12.29 -12.46
N LEU A 41 14.28 -11.50 -12.67
CA LEU A 41 14.11 -10.13 -13.12
C LEU A 41 13.74 -10.16 -14.62
N THR A 42 12.47 -9.92 -14.92
CA THR A 42 11.98 -9.83 -16.30
C THR A 42 11.89 -8.35 -16.69
N VAL A 43 12.57 -7.98 -17.78
CA VAL A 43 12.58 -6.61 -18.28
C VAL A 43 11.79 -6.56 -19.60
N PHE A 44 10.74 -5.75 -19.63
CA PHE A 44 9.96 -5.50 -20.85
C PHE A 44 10.53 -4.28 -21.57
N THR A 45 11.08 -4.47 -22.76
CA THR A 45 11.68 -3.40 -23.57
C THR A 45 10.92 -3.22 -24.88
N GLY A 46 11.14 -2.09 -25.55
CA GLY A 46 10.47 -1.74 -26.81
C GLY A 46 10.13 -0.25 -26.92
N VAL A 47 9.83 0.21 -28.13
CA VAL A 47 9.51 1.62 -28.43
C VAL A 47 8.24 2.11 -27.71
N SER A 48 8.09 3.43 -27.57
CA SER A 48 6.86 4.01 -27.00
C SER A 48 5.62 3.54 -27.78
N GLY A 49 4.51 3.27 -27.08
CA GLY A 49 3.28 2.78 -27.70
C GLY A 49 3.25 1.28 -28.06
N SER A 50 4.35 0.54 -27.91
CA SER A 50 4.43 -0.89 -28.29
C SER A 50 3.57 -1.86 -27.45
N GLY A 51 2.83 -1.36 -26.45
CA GLY A 51 1.95 -2.18 -25.61
C GLY A 51 2.59 -2.71 -24.31
N LYS A 52 3.83 -2.35 -23.96
CA LYS A 52 4.48 -2.78 -22.70
C LYS A 52 3.63 -2.48 -21.46
N SER A 53 3.19 -1.23 -21.33
CA SER A 53 2.36 -0.79 -20.20
C SER A 53 0.99 -1.46 -20.22
N SER A 54 0.43 -1.70 -21.41
CA SER A 54 -0.83 -2.43 -21.57
C SER A 54 -0.71 -3.88 -21.08
N LEU A 55 0.41 -4.54 -21.36
CA LEU A 55 0.67 -5.90 -20.88
C LEU A 55 0.91 -5.93 -19.36
N VAL A 56 1.83 -5.11 -18.86
CA VAL A 56 2.25 -5.16 -17.46
C VAL A 56 1.19 -4.59 -16.52
N PHE A 57 0.76 -3.35 -16.74
CA PHE A 57 -0.17 -2.67 -15.85
C PHE A 57 -1.63 -2.95 -16.24
N GLY A 58 -1.95 -2.80 -17.52
CA GLY A 58 -3.33 -2.93 -18.02
C GLY A 58 -3.87 -4.35 -18.07
N THR A 59 -3.00 -5.37 -18.05
CA THR A 59 -3.41 -6.79 -18.13
C THR A 59 -3.00 -7.55 -16.87
N ILE A 60 -1.70 -7.73 -16.64
CA ILE A 60 -1.18 -8.56 -15.55
C ILE A 60 -1.53 -7.98 -14.18
N ALA A 61 -1.18 -6.71 -13.94
CA ALA A 61 -1.39 -6.09 -12.64
C ALA A 61 -2.87 -5.79 -12.36
N ALA A 62 -3.62 -5.36 -13.38
CA ALA A 62 -5.06 -5.17 -13.30
C ALA A 62 -5.80 -6.44 -12.87
N GLU A 63 -5.50 -7.59 -13.49
CA GLU A 63 -6.13 -8.86 -13.12
C GLU A 63 -5.69 -9.33 -11.73
N SER A 64 -4.41 -9.17 -11.38
CA SER A 64 -3.93 -9.49 -10.03
C SER A 64 -4.65 -8.69 -8.95
N GLN A 65 -4.80 -7.38 -9.14
CA GLN A 65 -5.54 -6.53 -8.19
C GLN A 65 -7.03 -6.88 -8.14
N ARG A 66 -7.65 -7.20 -9.27
CA ARG A 66 -9.04 -7.65 -9.32
C ARG A 66 -9.25 -8.91 -8.49
N LEU A 67 -8.38 -9.92 -8.66
CA LEU A 67 -8.43 -11.18 -7.90
C LEU A 67 -8.22 -10.97 -6.40
N ILE A 68 -7.32 -10.06 -6.00
CA ILE A 68 -7.15 -9.70 -4.58
C ILE A 68 -8.40 -9.01 -4.05
N ASN A 69 -8.99 -8.09 -4.83
CA ASN A 69 -10.16 -7.34 -4.41
C ASN A 69 -11.36 -8.27 -4.10
N GLU A 70 -11.48 -9.37 -4.85
CA GLU A 70 -12.48 -10.42 -4.62
C GLU A 70 -12.32 -11.17 -3.29
N THR A 71 -11.13 -11.13 -2.67
CA THR A 71 -10.88 -11.77 -1.37
C THR A 71 -11.34 -10.92 -0.17
N TYR A 72 -11.63 -9.62 -0.37
CA TYR A 72 -12.13 -8.76 0.70
C TYR A 72 -13.62 -8.96 0.97
N SER A 73 -14.06 -8.60 2.18
CA SER A 73 -15.49 -8.57 2.50
C SER A 73 -16.27 -7.61 1.59
N SER A 74 -17.54 -7.91 1.34
CA SER A 74 -18.45 -7.07 0.55
C SER A 74 -18.54 -5.63 1.06
N PHE A 75 -18.43 -5.43 2.38
CA PHE A 75 -18.36 -4.09 2.99
C PHE A 75 -17.15 -3.30 2.49
N VAL A 76 -15.96 -3.90 2.50
CA VAL A 76 -14.73 -3.24 2.04
C VAL A 76 -14.72 -3.05 0.53
N GLN A 77 -15.25 -4.02 -0.23
CA GLN A 77 -15.36 -3.93 -1.69
C GLN A 77 -16.19 -2.71 -2.13
N GLY A 78 -17.21 -2.30 -1.36
CA GLY A 78 -18.00 -1.11 -1.65
C GLY A 78 -17.22 0.22 -1.65
N PHE A 79 -16.01 0.23 -1.09
CA PHE A 79 -15.11 1.40 -1.07
C PHE A 79 -13.91 1.25 -2.01
N MET A 80 -13.76 0.11 -2.68
CA MET A 80 -12.64 -0.17 -3.58
C MET A 80 -12.97 0.21 -5.01
N PRO A 81 -11.97 0.65 -5.80
CA PRO A 81 -12.17 0.90 -7.22
C PRO A 81 -12.57 -0.41 -7.93
N THR A 82 -13.61 -0.33 -8.75
CA THR A 82 -14.02 -1.43 -9.63
C THR A 82 -13.03 -1.54 -10.78
N LEU A 83 -12.18 -2.55 -10.73
CA LEU A 83 -11.24 -2.84 -11.81
C LEU A 83 -11.95 -3.66 -12.89
N THR A 84 -12.00 -3.12 -14.10
CA THR A 84 -12.51 -3.85 -15.27
C THR A 84 -11.64 -5.06 -15.53
N ARG A 85 -12.27 -6.21 -15.83
CA ARG A 85 -11.54 -7.40 -16.24
C ARG A 85 -10.79 -7.09 -17.55
N PRO A 86 -9.47 -7.33 -17.63
CA PRO A 86 -8.72 -7.11 -18.85
C PRO A 86 -9.13 -8.10 -19.94
N GLU A 87 -9.03 -7.68 -21.20
CA GLU A 87 -9.31 -8.53 -22.35
C GLU A 87 -8.14 -9.49 -22.60
N VAL A 88 -8.26 -10.70 -22.05
CA VAL A 88 -7.28 -11.78 -22.14
C VAL A 88 -7.99 -13.13 -22.06
N ASP A 89 -7.55 -14.12 -22.84
CA ASP A 89 -8.20 -15.44 -22.88
C ASP A 89 -7.84 -16.30 -21.67
N LEU A 90 -6.55 -16.32 -21.31
CA LEU A 90 -6.06 -17.01 -20.13
C LEU A 90 -4.99 -16.16 -19.44
N LEU A 91 -5.13 -16.02 -18.12
CA LEU A 91 -4.11 -15.47 -17.26
C LEU A 91 -3.92 -16.42 -16.06
N ASP A 92 -2.82 -17.16 -16.06
CA ASP A 92 -2.55 -18.21 -15.07
C ASP A 92 -1.23 -17.96 -14.33
N GLY A 93 -1.12 -18.53 -13.14
CA GLY A 93 0.05 -18.42 -12.29
C GLY A 93 0.23 -17.02 -11.68
N LEU A 94 -0.79 -16.17 -11.65
CA LEU A 94 -0.69 -14.88 -10.99
C LEU A 94 -0.44 -15.02 -9.49
N THR A 95 0.34 -14.07 -8.96
CA THR A 95 0.50 -13.81 -7.53
C THR A 95 0.06 -12.38 -7.25
N THR A 96 -0.02 -11.99 -5.98
CA THR A 96 -0.29 -10.60 -5.61
C THR A 96 0.74 -9.66 -6.23
N ALA A 97 0.28 -8.73 -7.06
CA ALA A 97 1.11 -7.73 -7.70
C ALA A 97 1.24 -6.50 -6.79
N ILE A 98 2.48 -6.11 -6.51
CA ILE A 98 2.81 -4.81 -5.91
C ILE A 98 3.31 -3.93 -7.05
N ILE A 99 2.55 -2.88 -7.36
CA ILE A 99 2.90 -1.92 -8.40
C ILE A 99 3.73 -0.80 -7.74
N VAL A 100 4.87 -0.49 -8.34
CA VAL A 100 5.67 0.68 -8.00
C VAL A 100 5.73 1.56 -9.23
N ASP A 101 5.10 2.72 -9.17
CA ASP A 101 5.02 3.68 -10.28
C ASP A 101 5.67 5.02 -9.90
N GLN A 102 5.40 6.05 -10.70
CA GLN A 102 5.89 7.41 -10.48
C GLN A 102 4.82 8.33 -9.88
N GLU A 103 3.66 7.82 -9.50
CA GLU A 103 2.63 8.65 -8.89
C GLU A 103 3.14 9.19 -7.55
N ARG A 104 2.87 10.48 -7.31
CA ARG A 104 3.28 11.11 -6.07
C ARG A 104 2.47 10.50 -4.93
N MET A 105 3.15 9.97 -3.93
CA MET A 105 2.52 9.65 -2.64
C MET A 105 1.79 10.91 -2.15
N GLY A 106 0.51 10.77 -1.79
CA GLY A 106 -0.49 11.84 -1.76
C GLY A 106 0.01 13.23 -1.36
N SER A 107 -0.47 14.25 -2.08
CA SER A 107 0.01 15.65 -2.12
C SER A 107 -0.06 16.46 -0.81
N ASN A 108 -0.15 15.83 0.36
CA ASN A 108 -0.15 16.50 1.65
C ASN A 108 1.30 16.65 2.15
N PRO A 109 1.77 17.83 2.58
CA PRO A 109 3.08 18.01 3.22
C PRO A 109 3.36 17.07 4.40
N ARG A 110 2.30 16.54 5.03
CA ARG A 110 2.38 15.54 6.11
C ARG A 110 2.69 14.12 5.63
N SER A 111 2.57 13.84 4.33
CA SER A 111 2.96 12.59 3.69
C SER A 111 4.47 12.60 3.43
N THR A 112 5.23 12.21 4.45
CA THR A 112 6.70 12.16 4.41
C THR A 112 7.20 10.73 4.27
N VAL A 113 8.49 10.55 3.95
CA VAL A 113 9.15 9.23 4.02
C VAL A 113 8.97 8.60 5.41
N GLY A 114 9.03 9.40 6.47
CA GLY A 114 8.84 8.93 7.84
C GLY A 114 7.45 8.36 8.10
N THR A 115 6.40 8.93 7.50
CA THR A 115 5.03 8.40 7.62
C THR A 115 4.78 7.23 6.68
N ALA A 116 5.38 7.23 5.49
CA ALA A 116 5.24 6.14 4.51
C ALA A 116 5.90 4.83 4.95
N THR A 117 6.98 4.92 5.73
CA THR A 117 7.79 3.77 6.18
C THR A 117 7.49 3.35 7.62
N ASP A 118 6.53 4.00 8.28
CA ASP A 118 6.27 3.92 9.72
C ASP A 118 7.46 4.27 10.63
N ALA A 119 8.59 4.74 10.08
CA ALA A 119 9.74 5.18 10.85
C ALA A 119 9.36 6.29 11.84
N HIS A 120 8.50 7.24 11.42
CA HIS A 120 8.00 8.28 12.32
C HIS A 120 7.18 7.68 13.47
N ALA A 121 6.36 6.66 13.24
CA ALA A 121 5.61 6.02 14.33
C ALA A 121 6.53 5.38 15.37
N MET A 122 7.58 4.68 14.91
CA MET A 122 8.59 4.10 15.80
C MET A 122 9.37 5.17 16.57
N LEU A 123 9.78 6.25 15.89
CA LEU A 123 10.47 7.38 16.52
C LEU A 123 9.62 8.06 17.58
N ARG A 124 8.31 8.22 17.36
CA ARG A 124 7.40 8.79 18.37
C ARG A 124 7.34 7.93 19.64
N ILE A 125 7.39 6.60 19.50
CA ILE A 125 7.46 5.69 20.64
C ILE A 125 8.80 5.86 21.35
N LEU A 126 9.91 5.87 20.60
CA LEU A 126 11.24 6.03 21.14
C LEU A 126 11.37 7.33 21.95
N TYR A 127 11.08 8.49 21.34
CA TYR A 127 11.18 9.80 21.99
C TYR A 127 10.23 9.97 23.17
N SER A 128 9.06 9.32 23.17
CA SER A 128 8.17 9.32 24.34
C SER A 128 8.77 8.63 25.56
N ARG A 129 9.68 7.66 25.35
CA ARG A 129 10.30 6.89 26.43
C ARG A 129 11.63 7.46 26.90
N ILE A 130 12.45 7.96 25.98
CA ILE A 130 13.83 8.36 26.28
C ILE A 130 14.10 9.86 26.13
N GLY A 131 13.12 10.62 25.63
CA GLY A 131 13.28 12.04 25.37
C GLY A 131 13.54 12.84 26.66
N GLN A 132 14.56 13.69 26.62
CA GLN A 132 14.87 14.65 27.68
C GLN A 132 14.90 16.07 27.09
N PRO A 133 14.06 17.01 27.58
CA PRO A 133 13.04 16.80 28.61
C PRO A 133 11.90 15.88 28.14
N HIS A 134 11.21 15.25 29.09
CA HIS A 134 10.07 14.38 28.78
C HIS A 134 8.85 15.24 28.37
N VAL A 135 8.38 15.06 27.13
CA VAL A 135 7.30 15.87 26.54
C VAL A 135 5.92 15.21 26.69
N GLY A 136 5.86 13.87 26.79
CA GLY A 136 4.61 13.14 26.95
C GLY A 136 4.51 11.86 26.09
N PRO A 137 3.29 11.34 25.88
CA PRO A 137 3.08 10.11 25.13
C PRO A 137 3.43 10.25 23.63
N PRO A 138 3.48 9.16 22.85
CA PRO A 138 3.79 9.19 21.41
C PRO A 138 2.91 10.14 20.58
N THR A 139 1.71 10.50 21.06
CA THR A 139 0.82 11.47 20.39
C THR A 139 1.38 12.90 20.46
N ALA A 140 2.14 13.23 21.52
CA ALA A 140 2.79 14.53 21.69
C ALA A 140 3.85 14.80 20.61
N PHE A 141 4.37 13.76 19.96
CA PHE A 141 5.36 13.85 18.89
C PHE A 141 4.75 13.70 17.49
N SER A 142 3.42 13.64 17.38
CA SER A 142 2.72 13.51 16.11
C SER A 142 2.32 14.88 15.56
N PHE A 143 2.85 15.25 14.41
CA PHE A 143 2.40 16.44 13.68
C PHE A 143 1.01 16.28 13.03
N ASN A 144 0.45 15.06 13.06
CA ASN A 144 -0.90 14.76 12.57
C ASN A 144 -1.99 14.85 13.66
N VAL A 145 -1.61 15.08 14.92
CA VAL A 145 -2.56 15.10 16.04
C VAL A 145 -2.51 16.47 16.76
N PRO A 146 -3.61 17.25 16.77
CA PRO A 146 -3.68 18.49 17.53
C PRO A 146 -3.76 18.23 19.03
N ARG A 147 -3.13 19.11 19.81
CA ARG A 147 -3.37 19.20 21.26
C ARG A 147 -4.82 19.61 21.49
N ARG A 148 -5.52 18.90 22.38
CA ARG A 148 -6.92 19.19 22.71
C ARG A 148 -7.05 19.41 24.21
N THR A 149 -7.85 20.37 24.61
CA THR A 149 -8.23 20.57 26.01
C THR A 149 -9.73 20.33 26.12
N ALA A 150 -10.13 19.44 27.03
CA ALA A 150 -11.52 19.13 27.29
C ALA A 150 -11.91 19.60 28.70
N SER A 151 -13.06 20.25 28.78
CA SER A 151 -13.69 20.66 30.04
C SER A 151 -15.18 20.35 29.96
N GLY A 152 -15.75 19.75 31.00
CA GLY A 152 -17.15 19.34 31.03
C GLY A 152 -17.58 18.76 32.37
N ALA A 153 -18.84 18.35 32.47
CA ALA A 153 -19.35 17.61 33.62
C ALA A 153 -19.88 16.26 33.14
N MET A 154 -19.40 15.18 33.75
CA MET A 154 -19.89 13.82 33.54
C MET A 154 -20.80 13.47 34.72
N ASN A 155 -22.08 13.24 34.44
CA ASN A 155 -23.00 12.74 35.45
C ASN A 155 -22.90 11.21 35.45
N VAL A 156 -22.54 10.61 36.57
CA VAL A 156 -22.50 9.15 36.71
C VAL A 156 -23.79 8.71 37.39
N ASP A 157 -24.60 7.94 36.67
CA ASP A 157 -25.87 7.42 37.17
C ASP A 157 -25.63 6.12 37.97
N LYS A 158 -24.97 6.26 39.13
CA LYS A 158 -24.79 5.18 40.12
C LYS A 158 -25.48 5.55 41.43
N GLY A 159 -26.81 5.69 41.40
CA GLY A 159 -27.67 5.69 42.59
C GLY A 159 -27.56 6.88 43.56
N GLN A 160 -26.48 7.64 43.50
CA GLN A 160 -26.32 8.97 44.07
C GLN A 160 -25.69 9.82 42.97
N GLY A 161 -26.39 10.87 42.52
CA GLY A 161 -26.02 11.70 41.37
C GLY A 161 -24.75 12.51 41.62
N GLU A 162 -23.60 11.86 41.66
CA GLU A 162 -22.31 12.49 41.83
C GLU A 162 -21.86 13.07 40.49
N ARG A 163 -21.82 14.41 40.43
CA ARG A 163 -21.42 15.17 39.24
C ARG A 163 -19.90 15.28 39.20
N ILE A 164 -19.26 14.43 38.39
CA ILE A 164 -17.82 14.49 38.19
C ILE A 164 -17.52 15.62 37.20
N VAL A 165 -17.01 16.75 37.68
CA VAL A 165 -16.59 17.85 36.82
C VAL A 165 -15.19 17.58 36.30
N VAL A 166 -15.07 17.26 35.02
CA VAL A 166 -13.80 17.14 34.32
C VAL A 166 -13.33 18.54 33.94
N ARG A 167 -12.37 19.11 34.67
CA ARG A 167 -11.83 20.45 34.37
C ARG A 167 -10.47 20.33 33.69
N ASN A 168 -10.35 20.93 32.52
CA ASN A 168 -9.08 21.20 31.83
C ASN A 168 -8.20 19.96 31.60
N VAL A 169 -8.78 18.84 31.18
CA VAL A 169 -7.99 17.66 30.79
C VAL A 169 -7.32 17.95 29.45
N VAL A 170 -5.99 17.87 29.43
CA VAL A 170 -5.18 18.10 28.23
C VAL A 170 -4.80 16.78 27.59
N TYR A 171 -5.20 16.60 26.34
CA TYR A 171 -4.73 15.54 25.45
C TYR A 171 -3.57 16.08 24.61
N GLN A 172 -2.38 15.51 24.82
CA GLN A 172 -1.18 15.97 24.15
C GLN A 172 -1.16 15.57 22.66
N GLY A 173 -0.82 16.54 21.81
CA GLY A 173 -0.67 16.40 20.37
C GLY A 173 0.47 17.30 19.89
N GLY A 174 1.26 16.83 18.92
CA GLY A 174 2.45 17.52 18.41
C GLY A 174 2.19 18.42 17.20
N MET A 175 0.96 18.49 16.71
CA MET A 175 0.61 19.35 15.57
C MET A 175 0.76 20.82 15.96
N CYS A 176 1.50 21.57 15.14
CA CYS A 176 1.64 23.00 15.28
C CYS A 176 0.25 23.66 15.12
N PRO A 177 -0.22 24.47 16.08
CA PRO A 177 -1.53 25.11 15.97
C PRO A 177 -1.59 26.26 14.97
N ARG A 178 -0.43 26.71 14.43
CA ARG A 178 -0.37 27.82 13.47
C ARG A 178 -0.42 27.36 12.02
N CYS A 179 0.37 26.36 11.68
CA CYS A 179 0.42 25.79 10.33
C CYS A 179 -0.33 24.46 10.21
N GLU A 180 -0.91 23.98 11.32
CA GLU A 180 -1.60 22.69 11.41
C GLU A 180 -0.71 21.49 11.06
N GLY A 181 0.62 21.66 11.07
CA GLY A 181 1.56 20.64 10.60
C GLY A 181 1.81 20.67 9.08
N MET A 182 1.59 21.83 8.43
CA MET A 182 2.05 22.14 7.07
C MET A 182 3.30 23.02 7.08
#